data_AF-A0A7V5V4R1-F1
#
_entry.id   AF-A0A7V5V4R1-F1
#
_cell.length_a   1.000
_cell.length_b   1.000
_cell.length_c   1.000
_cell.angle_alpha   90.00
_cell.angle_beta   90.00
_cell.angle_gamma   90.00
#
_symmetry.space_group_name_H-M   'P 1'
#
loop_
_entity.id
_entity.type
_entity.pdbx_description
1 polymer ?
#
loop_
_entity_poly.entity_id
_entity_poly.type
_entity_poly.pdbx_seq_one_letter_code
_entity_poly.pdbx_strand_id
1 'polypeptide(L)'
;MYFHYPTFFKLLRLSFSRKYFSPRHAALVILFLVPFLLLRLFVCCMRLLDHILYPDFKNQAVRAPIYIIGNPRSGTTFSHRLLAMDDQFTYFKLYQTIFPAVTCYKFFALTGRLDRMLGHPGKRLLNIISNRSFKGWETIHKTGPEKAESDEMLFMYGMLSPLLGLLFPFLADMDDATFVDFMPEKSRKKLMAYYYSCLQRHLYATGPDKILLQKVALIAGRIEAIHTLLPDMRIVHLIRHPEESIPSLISMFEVTWKSLAPHLAEDGRACREMADLICKYYLHLHEVEATIPREYLLKLRYT
;
A
#
# COMPACT_ATOMS: atom_id res chain seq x y z
N MET A 1 5.07 -15.20 4.69
CA MET A 1 4.39 -13.89 4.59
C MET A 1 3.61 -13.66 5.88
N TYR A 2 3.70 -12.49 6.49
CA TYR A 2 2.94 -12.19 7.70
C TYR A 2 1.43 -12.10 7.41
N PHE A 3 0.58 -12.47 8.37
CA PHE A 3 -0.88 -12.36 8.26
C PHE A 3 -1.48 -12.16 9.65
N HIS A 4 -2.22 -11.08 9.84
CA HIS A 4 -2.84 -10.77 11.11
C HIS A 4 -4.23 -11.41 11.22
N TYR A 5 -4.26 -12.66 11.70
CA TYR A 5 -5.49 -13.42 11.92
C TYR A 5 -6.54 -12.69 12.80
N PRO A 6 -6.16 -11.99 13.89
CA PRO A 6 -7.14 -11.26 14.70
C PRO A 6 -7.92 -10.21 13.89
N THR A 7 -7.24 -9.37 13.11
CA THR A 7 -7.92 -8.40 12.23
C THR A 7 -8.78 -9.11 11.20
N PHE A 8 -8.25 -10.15 10.54
CA PHE A 8 -9.00 -10.90 9.53
C PHE A 8 -10.33 -11.46 10.07
N PHE A 9 -10.29 -12.15 11.21
CA PHE A 9 -11.50 -12.71 11.82
C PHE A 9 -12.43 -11.63 12.37
N LYS A 10 -11.89 -10.51 12.88
CA LYS A 10 -12.70 -9.36 13.29
C LYS A 10 -13.47 -8.79 12.09
N LEU A 11 -12.82 -8.58 10.95
CA LEU A 11 -13.45 -8.08 9.72
C LEU A 11 -14.55 -9.01 9.21
N LEU A 12 -14.29 -10.32 9.19
CA LEU A 12 -15.32 -11.31 8.86
C LEU A 12 -16.50 -11.22 9.83
N ARG A 13 -16.24 -11.26 11.13
CA ARG A 13 -17.29 -11.19 12.15
C ARG A 13 -18.16 -9.95 11.99
N LEU A 14 -17.55 -8.79 11.74
CA LEU A 14 -18.26 -7.52 11.55
C LEU A 14 -19.09 -7.52 10.26
N SER A 15 -18.52 -7.99 9.15
CA SER A 15 -19.21 -8.07 7.85
C SER A 15 -20.45 -8.96 7.87
N PHE A 16 -20.44 -10.00 8.71
CA PHE A 16 -21.58 -10.91 8.92
C PHE A 16 -22.38 -10.63 10.20
N SER A 17 -22.13 -9.49 10.87
CA SER A 17 -22.85 -9.10 12.08
C SER A 17 -24.19 -8.43 11.75
N ARG A 18 -25.19 -8.55 12.64
CA ARG A 18 -26.49 -7.87 12.49
C ARG A 18 -26.37 -6.35 12.30
N LYS A 19 -25.31 -5.73 12.82
CA LYS A 19 -25.08 -4.28 12.76
C LYS A 19 -24.72 -3.79 11.36
N TYR A 20 -24.01 -4.62 10.58
CA TYR A 20 -23.41 -4.20 9.30
C TYR A 20 -23.74 -5.13 8.12
N PHE A 21 -24.48 -6.21 8.36
CA PHE A 21 -24.75 -7.20 7.34
C PHE A 21 -25.63 -6.61 6.22
N SER A 22 -25.16 -6.79 4.99
CA SER A 22 -25.93 -6.58 3.78
C SER A 22 -25.57 -7.70 2.79
N PRO A 23 -26.56 -8.34 2.12
CA PRO A 23 -26.27 -9.38 1.14
C PRO A 23 -25.32 -8.92 0.03
N ARG A 24 -25.44 -7.64 -0.39
CA ARG A 24 -24.55 -7.02 -1.39
C ARG A 24 -23.12 -6.91 -0.87
N HIS A 25 -22.94 -6.41 0.35
CA HIS A 25 -21.61 -6.28 0.97
C HIS A 25 -20.98 -7.65 1.22
N ALA A 26 -21.74 -8.62 1.73
CA ALA A 26 -21.27 -9.98 1.94
C ALA A 26 -20.80 -10.66 0.63
N ALA A 27 -21.56 -10.52 -0.46
CA ALA A 27 -21.18 -11.04 -1.77
C ALA A 27 -19.87 -10.39 -2.28
N LEU A 28 -19.70 -9.08 -2.10
CA LEU A 28 -18.47 -8.36 -2.48
C LEU A 28 -17.27 -8.79 -1.63
N VAL A 29 -17.46 -8.98 -0.33
CA VAL A 29 -16.42 -9.50 0.57
C VAL A 29 -15.98 -10.89 0.11
N ILE A 30 -16.90 -11.79 -0.23
CA ILE A 30 -16.56 -13.13 -0.76
C ILE A 30 -15.84 -13.02 -2.10
N LEU A 31 -16.36 -12.19 -3.02
CA LEU A 31 -15.76 -11.95 -4.33
C LEU A 31 -14.34 -11.38 -4.24
N PHE A 32 -14.04 -10.58 -3.21
CA PHE A 32 -12.70 -10.07 -2.96
C PHE A 32 -11.79 -11.09 -2.26
N LEU A 33 -12.29 -11.75 -1.20
CA LEU A 33 -11.48 -12.58 -0.33
C LEU A 33 -10.96 -13.84 -1.02
N VAL A 34 -11.78 -14.51 -1.84
CA VAL A 34 -11.37 -15.74 -2.54
C VAL A 34 -10.17 -15.47 -3.47
N PRO A 35 -10.23 -14.54 -4.45
CA PRO A 35 -9.08 -14.27 -5.31
C PRO A 35 -7.91 -13.64 -4.52
N PHE A 36 -8.17 -12.84 -3.49
CA PHE A 36 -7.11 -12.31 -2.64
C PHE A 36 -6.31 -13.41 -1.92
N LEU A 37 -6.99 -14.40 -1.35
CA LEU A 37 -6.33 -15.54 -0.67
C LEU A 37 -5.60 -16.46 -1.65
N LEU A 38 -6.17 -16.71 -2.84
CA LEU A 38 -5.50 -17.46 -3.91
C LEU A 38 -4.24 -16.74 -4.39
N LEU A 39 -4.34 -15.43 -4.63
CA LEU A 39 -3.20 -14.60 -5.00
C LEU A 39 -2.13 -14.60 -3.90
N ARG A 40 -2.54 -14.48 -2.62
CA ARG A 40 -1.62 -14.55 -1.48
C ARG A 40 -0.90 -15.90 -1.42
N LEU A 41 -1.62 -17.00 -1.64
CA LEU A 41 -1.03 -18.34 -1.69
C LEU A 41 -0.02 -18.44 -2.82
N PHE A 42 -0.37 -17.99 -4.02
CA PHE A 42 0.53 -17.95 -5.17
C PHE A 42 1.81 -17.16 -4.86
N VAL A 43 1.68 -15.94 -4.35
CA VAL A 43 2.83 -15.09 -3.97
C VAL A 43 3.65 -15.76 -2.87
N CYS A 44 3.02 -16.45 -1.92
CA CYS A 44 3.74 -17.19 -0.89
C CYS A 44 4.60 -18.30 -1.51
N CYS A 45 4.06 -19.08 -2.45
CA CYS A 45 4.80 -20.10 -3.18
C CYS A 45 5.98 -19.49 -3.97
N MET A 46 5.76 -18.38 -4.68
CA MET A 46 6.83 -17.70 -5.42
C MET A 46 7.93 -17.15 -4.50
N ARG A 47 7.56 -16.65 -3.33
CA ARG A 47 8.54 -16.18 -2.33
C ARG A 47 9.31 -17.32 -1.68
N LEU A 48 8.69 -18.49 -1.52
CA LEU A 48 9.39 -19.71 -1.10
C LEU A 48 10.39 -20.14 -2.18
N LEU A 49 9.99 -20.07 -3.45
CA LEU A 49 10.86 -20.36 -4.58
C LEU A 49 12.05 -19.38 -4.67
N ASP A 50 11.88 -18.11 -4.30
CA ASP A 50 13.00 -17.15 -4.19
C ASP A 50 14.11 -17.63 -3.24
N HIS A 51 13.78 -18.40 -2.19
CA HIS A 51 14.80 -18.93 -1.27
C HIS A 51 15.71 -19.99 -1.92
N ILE A 52 15.25 -20.60 -3.02
CA ILE A 52 15.98 -21.63 -3.77
C ILE A 52 16.67 -20.97 -4.98
N LEU A 53 15.94 -20.18 -5.76
CA LEU A 53 16.46 -19.60 -7.00
C LEU A 53 17.30 -18.34 -6.81
N TYR A 54 17.02 -17.55 -5.76
CA TYR A 54 17.63 -16.23 -5.55
C TYR A 54 18.01 -15.99 -4.07
N PRO A 55 18.69 -16.93 -3.39
CA PRO A 55 18.92 -16.87 -1.95
C PRO A 55 19.60 -15.57 -1.48
N ASP A 56 20.41 -14.95 -2.33
CA ASP A 56 21.17 -13.73 -2.06
C ASP A 56 20.31 -12.48 -1.83
N PHE A 57 19.00 -12.51 -2.16
CA PHE A 57 18.11 -11.39 -1.84
C PHE A 57 18.15 -11.06 -0.33
N LYS A 58 18.41 -12.06 0.53
CA LYS A 58 18.48 -11.87 2.00
C LYS A 58 19.65 -11.02 2.45
N ASN A 59 20.70 -10.96 1.63
CA ASN A 59 21.91 -10.18 1.90
C ASN A 59 21.81 -8.75 1.36
N GLN A 60 20.75 -8.44 0.60
CA GLN A 60 20.50 -7.10 0.09
C GLN A 60 20.24 -6.15 1.26
N ALA A 61 21.11 -5.16 1.44
CA ALA A 61 20.89 -4.08 2.39
C ALA A 61 19.92 -3.04 1.79
N VAL A 62 19.05 -2.47 2.63
CA VAL A 62 18.24 -1.30 2.31
C VAL A 62 18.94 -0.11 2.95
N ARG A 63 19.73 0.65 2.17
CA ARG A 63 20.56 1.75 2.69
C ARG A 63 19.90 3.10 2.37
N ALA A 64 19.77 3.93 3.39
CA ALA A 64 19.26 5.30 3.35
C ALA A 64 18.04 5.49 2.43
N PRO A 65 16.96 4.68 2.58
CA PRO A 65 15.81 4.78 1.70
C PRO A 65 15.08 6.12 1.89
N ILE A 66 14.50 6.65 0.81
CA ILE A 66 13.75 7.91 0.83
C ILE A 66 12.26 7.62 0.84
N TYR A 67 11.55 8.13 1.84
CA TYR A 67 10.10 8.03 1.97
C TYR A 67 9.48 9.40 1.78
N ILE A 68 8.74 9.55 0.69
CA ILE A 68 7.87 10.71 0.44
C ILE A 68 6.53 10.42 1.11
N ILE A 69 6.26 11.15 2.18
CA ILE A 69 5.06 10.99 2.99
C ILE A 69 4.20 12.25 2.91
N GLY A 70 2.95 12.09 3.28
CA GLY A 70 2.00 13.20 3.34
C GLY A 70 0.61 12.70 3.03
N ASN A 71 -0.37 13.42 3.54
CA ASN A 71 -1.76 13.04 3.33
C ASN A 71 -2.13 13.05 1.85
N PRO A 72 -3.10 12.22 1.44
CA PRO A 72 -3.60 12.24 0.07
C PRO A 72 -3.90 13.67 -0.39
N ARG A 73 -3.52 13.97 -1.65
CA ARG A 73 -3.65 15.29 -2.28
C ARG A 73 -2.69 16.39 -1.79
N SER A 74 -1.58 16.06 -1.14
CA SER A 74 -0.50 17.03 -0.82
C SER A 74 0.61 17.13 -1.88
N GLY A 75 0.40 16.57 -3.09
CA GLY A 75 1.40 16.61 -4.16
C GLY A 75 2.44 15.47 -4.14
N THR A 76 2.31 14.50 -3.22
CA THR A 76 3.24 13.36 -3.08
C THR A 76 3.47 12.57 -4.37
N THR A 77 2.44 12.39 -5.19
CA THR A 77 2.57 11.69 -6.48
C THR A 77 3.42 12.45 -7.49
N PHE A 78 3.34 13.78 -7.51
CA PHE A 78 4.15 14.61 -8.39
C PHE A 78 5.62 14.52 -7.98
N SER A 79 5.93 14.76 -6.70
CA SER A 79 7.29 14.71 -6.17
C SER A 79 7.93 13.33 -6.32
N HIS A 80 7.16 12.26 -6.08
CA HIS A 80 7.63 10.90 -6.33
C HIS A 80 7.99 10.68 -7.79
N ARG A 81 7.14 11.11 -8.73
CA ARG A 81 7.42 10.94 -10.16
C ARG A 81 8.61 11.75 -10.62
N LEU A 82 8.79 12.95 -10.08
CA LEU A 82 9.93 13.80 -10.39
C LEU A 82 11.25 13.14 -9.96
N LEU A 83 11.33 12.67 -8.70
CA LEU A 83 12.53 11.98 -8.21
C LEU A 83 12.75 10.64 -8.92
N ALA A 84 11.68 9.92 -9.24
CA ALA A 84 11.72 8.66 -9.98
C ALA A 84 12.26 8.78 -11.43
N MET A 85 12.48 9.99 -11.94
CA MET A 85 13.13 10.22 -13.24
C MET A 85 14.66 10.05 -13.18
N ASP A 86 15.25 10.10 -11.98
CA ASP A 86 16.69 9.92 -11.80
C ASP A 86 17.01 8.42 -11.64
N ASP A 87 17.99 7.96 -12.42
CA ASP A 87 18.41 6.57 -12.49
C ASP A 87 19.02 6.04 -11.17
N GLN A 88 19.43 6.91 -10.26
CA GLN A 88 19.91 6.51 -8.93
C GLN A 88 18.81 5.86 -8.08
N PHE A 89 17.54 6.09 -8.41
CA PHE A 89 16.40 5.58 -7.65
C PHE A 89 15.79 4.32 -8.24
N THR A 90 15.22 3.49 -7.36
CA THR A 90 14.26 2.46 -7.71
C THR A 90 13.03 2.57 -6.80
N TYR A 91 11.87 2.18 -7.32
CA TYR A 91 10.59 2.33 -6.67
C TYR A 91 9.65 1.20 -7.07
N PHE A 92 8.67 0.90 -6.23
CA PHE A 92 7.69 -0.12 -6.57
C PHE A 92 6.79 0.33 -7.71
N LYS A 93 6.64 -0.57 -8.69
CA LYS A 93 5.53 -0.55 -9.65
C LYS A 93 4.32 -1.27 -9.06
N LEU A 94 3.11 -0.94 -9.49
CA LEU A 94 1.88 -1.59 -8.99
C LEU A 94 1.95 -3.14 -9.07
N TYR A 95 2.42 -3.72 -10.18
CA TYR A 95 2.52 -5.18 -10.26
C TYR A 95 3.54 -5.76 -9.25
N GLN A 96 4.56 -4.99 -8.88
CA GLN A 96 5.60 -5.41 -7.95
C GLN A 96 5.08 -5.44 -6.51
N THR A 97 4.14 -4.56 -6.16
CA THR A 97 3.46 -4.60 -4.85
C THR A 97 2.45 -5.74 -4.77
N ILE A 98 1.85 -6.12 -5.90
CA ILE A 98 0.95 -7.29 -6.03
C ILE A 98 1.76 -8.60 -6.01
N PHE A 99 2.91 -8.66 -6.65
CA PHE A 99 3.72 -9.87 -6.74
C PHE A 99 5.12 -9.70 -6.12
N PRO A 100 5.25 -9.41 -4.81
CA PRO A 100 6.53 -9.09 -4.15
C PRO A 100 7.43 -10.32 -3.98
N ALA A 101 7.89 -10.86 -5.11
CA ALA A 101 8.76 -12.03 -5.26
C ALA A 101 9.74 -11.79 -6.43
N VAL A 102 11.01 -12.13 -6.24
CA VAL A 102 12.06 -11.95 -7.27
C VAL A 102 11.75 -12.79 -8.50
N THR A 103 11.25 -14.02 -8.29
CA THR A 103 10.83 -14.93 -9.33
C THR A 103 9.76 -14.32 -10.22
N CYS A 104 8.74 -13.68 -9.64
CA CYS A 104 7.71 -12.98 -10.42
C CYS A 104 8.30 -11.82 -11.23
N TYR A 105 9.20 -11.03 -10.65
CA TYR A 105 9.79 -9.90 -11.36
C TYR A 105 10.60 -10.37 -12.57
N LYS A 106 11.44 -11.40 -12.39
CA LYS A 106 12.25 -11.97 -13.47
C LYS A 106 11.38 -12.65 -14.53
N PHE A 107 10.32 -13.34 -14.13
CA PHE A 107 9.34 -13.92 -15.04
C PHE A 107 8.68 -12.83 -15.91
N PHE A 108 8.15 -11.77 -15.31
CA PHE A 108 7.52 -10.67 -16.06
C PHE A 108 8.53 -9.92 -16.94
N ALA A 109 9.78 -9.76 -16.50
CA ALA A 109 10.83 -9.17 -17.31
C ALA A 109 11.14 -10.05 -18.54
N LEU A 110 11.18 -11.37 -18.39
CA LEU A 110 11.41 -12.32 -19.48
C LEU A 110 10.24 -12.33 -20.46
N THR A 111 9.01 -12.47 -19.98
CA THR A 111 7.82 -12.48 -20.85
C THR A 111 7.65 -11.14 -21.56
N GLY A 112 7.95 -10.02 -20.91
CA GLY A 112 7.95 -8.70 -21.55
C GLY A 112 9.03 -8.54 -22.62
N ARG A 113 10.20 -9.20 -22.49
CA ARG A 113 11.23 -9.26 -23.54
C ARG A 113 10.76 -10.09 -24.73
N LEU A 114 10.17 -11.26 -24.47
CA LEU A 114 9.62 -12.12 -25.51
C LEU A 114 8.47 -11.44 -26.27
N ASP A 115 7.56 -10.78 -25.56
CA ASP A 115 6.47 -10.01 -26.17
C ASP A 115 7.00 -8.90 -27.08
N ARG A 116 8.06 -8.19 -26.67
CA ARG A 116 8.76 -7.19 -27.51
C ARG A 116 9.32 -7.82 -28.78
N MET A 117 10.00 -8.95 -28.66
CA MET A 117 10.58 -9.66 -29.80
C MET A 117 9.51 -10.11 -30.80
N LEU A 118 8.32 -10.46 -30.33
CA LEU A 118 7.19 -10.91 -31.15
C LEU A 118 6.30 -9.76 -31.65
N GLY A 119 6.67 -8.49 -31.42
CA GLY A 119 5.91 -7.34 -31.93
C GLY A 119 4.71 -6.92 -31.06
N HIS A 120 4.77 -7.15 -29.75
CA HIS A 120 3.79 -6.75 -28.74
C HIS A 120 2.38 -7.39 -28.79
N PRO A 121 2.20 -8.68 -29.15
CA PRO A 121 0.88 -9.30 -29.22
C PRO A 121 0.14 -9.30 -27.86
N GLY A 122 0.85 -9.56 -26.76
CA GLY A 122 0.30 -9.57 -25.41
C GLY A 122 -0.12 -8.19 -24.94
N LYS A 123 0.71 -7.16 -25.20
CA LYS A 123 0.34 -5.76 -24.88
C LYS A 123 -0.89 -5.30 -25.67
N ARG A 124 -1.03 -5.70 -26.94
CA ARG A 124 -2.23 -5.40 -27.74
C ARG A 124 -3.48 -6.05 -27.17
N LEU A 125 -3.39 -7.31 -26.76
CA LEU A 125 -4.51 -8.03 -26.15
C LEU A 125 -4.93 -7.40 -24.80
N LEU A 126 -3.95 -7.08 -23.94
CA LEU A 126 -4.21 -6.39 -22.68
C LEU A 126 -4.88 -5.02 -22.89
N ASN A 127 -4.45 -4.26 -23.90
CA ASN A 127 -5.09 -3.00 -24.25
C ASN A 127 -6.55 -3.20 -24.68
N ILE A 128 -6.85 -4.22 -25.48
CA ILE A 128 -8.23 -4.52 -25.91
C ILE A 128 -9.11 -4.89 -24.71
N ILE A 129 -8.60 -5.70 -23.79
CA ILE A 129 -9.35 -6.13 -22.59
C ILE A 129 -9.54 -4.94 -21.64
N SER A 130 -8.50 -4.14 -21.39
CA SER A 130 -8.59 -2.97 -20.51
C SER A 130 -9.57 -1.92 -21.04
N ASN A 131 -9.57 -1.65 -22.35
CA ASN A 131 -10.48 -0.70 -22.99
C ASN A 131 -11.94 -1.16 -22.99
N ARG A 132 -12.20 -2.46 -22.83
CA ARG A 132 -13.56 -3.02 -22.72
C ARG A 132 -14.06 -3.10 -21.27
N SER A 133 -13.19 -3.47 -20.33
CA SER A 133 -13.60 -3.74 -18.94
C SER A 133 -13.42 -2.58 -17.97
N PHE A 134 -12.61 -1.54 -18.28
CA PHE A 134 -12.20 -0.50 -17.33
C PHE A 134 -12.49 0.95 -17.76
N LYS A 135 -13.44 1.19 -18.68
CA LYS A 135 -13.80 2.54 -19.17
C LYS A 135 -14.16 3.59 -18.08
N GLY A 136 -14.42 3.18 -16.83
CA GLY A 136 -14.74 4.10 -15.72
C GLY A 136 -13.65 4.31 -14.66
N TRP A 137 -12.55 3.56 -14.67
CA TRP A 137 -11.49 3.64 -13.65
C TRP A 137 -10.32 4.56 -14.03
N GLU A 138 -10.13 4.84 -15.33
CA GLU A 138 -9.02 5.66 -15.83
C GLU A 138 -9.06 7.14 -15.37
N THR A 139 -10.25 7.65 -15.05
CA THR A 139 -10.47 9.05 -14.64
C THR A 139 -10.14 9.32 -13.17
N ILE A 140 -10.21 8.31 -12.30
CA ILE A 140 -10.08 8.49 -10.84
C ILE A 140 -8.68 8.11 -10.35
N HIS A 141 -8.04 7.12 -10.98
CA HIS A 141 -6.65 6.77 -10.72
C HIS A 141 -5.93 6.43 -12.03
N LYS A 142 -4.97 7.28 -12.43
CA LYS A 142 -3.99 6.96 -13.48
C LYS A 142 -2.99 5.90 -12.97
N THR A 143 -3.46 4.78 -12.42
CA THR A 143 -2.69 3.63 -11.94
C THR A 143 -2.60 2.61 -13.05
N GLY A 144 -1.39 2.39 -13.56
CA GLY A 144 -1.10 1.34 -14.54
C GLY A 144 -0.16 0.32 -13.90
N PRO A 145 -0.13 -0.94 -14.37
CA PRO A 145 0.71 -1.98 -13.77
C PRO A 145 2.17 -1.56 -13.60
N GLU A 146 2.71 -0.80 -14.55
CA GLU A 146 4.09 -0.33 -14.57
C GLU A 146 4.33 1.03 -13.90
N LYS A 147 3.28 1.70 -13.43
CA LYS A 147 3.40 3.02 -12.79
C LYS A 147 3.82 2.87 -11.34
N ALA A 148 4.57 3.86 -10.87
CA ALA A 148 4.94 4.01 -9.47
C ALA A 148 3.72 3.91 -8.56
N GLU A 149 3.81 3.09 -7.51
CA GLU A 149 2.72 2.82 -6.58
C GLU A 149 3.19 2.86 -5.11
N SER A 150 2.23 3.05 -4.21
CA SER A 150 2.44 2.90 -2.76
C SER A 150 2.72 1.45 -2.35
N ASP A 151 3.48 1.26 -1.29
CA ASP A 151 3.71 -0.04 -0.63
C ASP A 151 2.48 -0.61 0.11
N GLU A 152 1.31 0.03 0.03
CA GLU A 152 0.10 -0.35 0.76
C GLU A 152 -0.33 -1.79 0.54
N MET A 153 -0.14 -2.33 -0.68
CA MET A 153 -0.47 -3.74 -0.94
C MET A 153 0.38 -4.73 -0.16
N LEU A 154 1.61 -4.36 0.23
CA LEU A 154 2.44 -5.18 1.11
C LEU A 154 1.77 -5.33 2.48
N PHE A 155 1.20 -4.25 3.01
CA PHE A 155 0.48 -4.26 4.28
C PHE A 155 -0.93 -4.85 4.17
N MET A 156 -1.56 -4.73 3.00
CA MET A 156 -2.81 -5.43 2.66
C MET A 156 -2.64 -6.95 2.79
N TYR A 157 -1.53 -7.53 2.33
CA TYR A 157 -1.24 -8.96 2.55
C TYR A 157 -1.19 -9.37 4.03
N GLY A 158 -0.87 -8.43 4.91
CA GLY A 158 -0.86 -8.60 6.36
C GLY A 158 -2.21 -8.40 7.03
N MET A 159 -3.25 -7.92 6.32
CA MET A 159 -4.50 -7.39 6.87
C MET A 159 -4.29 -6.18 7.79
N LEU A 160 -3.26 -5.37 7.52
CA LEU A 160 -2.86 -4.24 8.37
C LEU A 160 -2.66 -2.96 7.55
N SER A 161 -3.66 -2.61 6.73
CA SER A 161 -3.68 -1.36 5.96
C SER A 161 -5.01 -0.63 6.16
N PRO A 162 -4.99 0.71 6.35
CA PRO A 162 -6.21 1.51 6.42
C PRO A 162 -7.02 1.48 5.12
N LEU A 163 -6.41 1.10 3.97
CA LEU A 163 -7.14 0.92 2.72
C LEU A 163 -8.14 -0.25 2.76
N LEU A 164 -8.04 -1.16 3.74
CA LEU A 164 -9.10 -2.15 3.99
C LEU A 164 -10.44 -1.46 4.26
N GLY A 165 -10.43 -0.21 4.77
CA GLY A 165 -11.59 0.63 4.95
C GLY A 165 -12.44 0.83 3.69
N LEU A 166 -11.86 0.71 2.49
CA LEU A 166 -12.61 0.81 1.23
C LEU A 166 -13.63 -0.33 1.09
N LEU A 167 -13.26 -1.55 1.51
CA LEU A 167 -14.13 -2.72 1.48
C LEU A 167 -14.88 -2.93 2.81
N PHE A 168 -14.26 -2.53 3.92
CA PHE A 168 -14.78 -2.72 5.27
C PHE A 168 -14.95 -1.35 5.95
N PRO A 169 -16.09 -0.65 5.77
CA PRO A 169 -16.35 0.69 6.33
C PRO A 169 -16.61 0.67 7.85
N PHE A 170 -15.74 0.00 8.61
CA PHE A 170 -15.81 -0.20 10.06
C PHE A 170 -14.50 0.29 10.71
N LEU A 171 -14.03 1.48 10.34
CA LEU A 171 -12.68 1.95 10.66
C LEU A 171 -12.44 2.06 12.17
N ALA A 172 -13.45 2.45 12.95
CA ALA A 172 -13.37 2.51 14.40
C ALA A 172 -13.13 1.13 15.05
N ASP A 173 -13.45 0.04 14.35
CA ASP A 173 -13.22 -1.33 14.80
C ASP A 173 -11.91 -1.91 14.22
N MET A 174 -11.04 -1.11 13.60
CA MET A 174 -9.86 -1.58 12.85
C MET A 174 -8.53 -1.02 13.39
N ASP A 175 -8.43 -0.77 14.69
CA ASP A 175 -7.26 -0.14 15.33
C ASP A 175 -5.92 -0.75 14.89
N ASP A 176 -5.76 -2.08 14.92
CA ASP A 176 -4.50 -2.71 14.50
C ASP A 176 -4.16 -2.44 13.02
N ALA A 177 -5.18 -2.37 12.15
CA ALA A 177 -4.97 -2.11 10.72
C ALA A 177 -4.70 -0.64 10.41
N THR A 178 -5.08 0.27 11.30
CA THR A 178 -4.88 1.71 11.15
C THR A 178 -3.68 2.22 11.95
N PHE A 179 -3.31 1.56 13.06
CA PHE A 179 -2.19 1.88 13.95
C PHE A 179 -1.37 0.63 14.30
N VAL A 180 -0.51 0.22 13.36
CA VAL A 180 0.50 -0.82 13.55
C VAL A 180 1.50 -0.47 14.66
N ASP A 181 1.81 0.82 14.84
CA ASP A 181 2.75 1.30 15.84
C ASP A 181 2.33 0.90 17.27
N PHE A 182 1.03 0.79 17.55
CA PHE A 182 0.49 0.41 18.87
C PHE A 182 0.26 -1.10 19.04
N MET A 183 0.53 -1.91 18.01
CA MET A 183 0.42 -3.36 18.12
C MET A 183 1.46 -3.94 19.08
N PRO A 184 1.20 -5.14 19.65
CA PRO A 184 2.19 -5.85 20.44
C PRO A 184 3.52 -6.02 19.71
N GLU A 185 4.62 -5.77 20.40
CA GLU A 185 5.97 -5.74 19.82
C GLU A 185 6.30 -7.00 19.01
N LYS A 186 5.92 -8.18 19.51
CA LYS A 186 6.11 -9.47 18.83
C LYS A 186 5.42 -9.52 17.46
N SER A 187 4.21 -8.97 17.36
CA SER A 187 3.48 -8.90 16.10
C SER A 187 4.09 -7.88 15.15
N ARG A 188 4.43 -6.70 15.67
CA ARG A 188 5.10 -5.62 14.93
C ARG A 188 6.44 -6.07 14.33
N LYS A 189 7.28 -6.76 15.12
CA LYS A 189 8.56 -7.34 14.65
C LYS A 189 8.37 -8.35 13.51
N LYS A 190 7.37 -9.23 13.59
CA LYS A 190 7.08 -10.21 12.53
C LYS A 190 6.59 -9.53 11.24
N LEU A 191 5.74 -8.51 11.36
CA LEU A 191 5.30 -7.70 10.22
C LEU A 191 6.48 -6.97 9.58
N MET A 192 7.32 -6.30 10.38
CA MET A 192 8.49 -5.56 9.90
C MET A 192 9.52 -6.49 9.25
N ALA A 193 9.74 -7.70 9.77
CA ALA A 193 10.58 -8.69 9.11
C ALA A 193 10.03 -9.10 7.73
N TYR A 194 8.72 -9.25 7.61
CA TYR A 194 8.08 -9.48 6.32
C TYR A 194 8.24 -8.28 5.38
N TYR A 195 7.97 -7.07 5.86
CA TYR A 195 8.10 -5.83 5.09
C TYR A 195 9.53 -5.62 4.59
N TYR A 196 10.52 -5.73 5.47
CA TYR A 196 11.94 -5.66 5.12
C TYR A 196 12.30 -6.65 4.02
N SER A 197 11.85 -7.90 4.15
CA SER A 197 12.11 -8.93 3.13
C SER A 197 11.42 -8.65 1.78
N CYS A 198 10.40 -7.79 1.72
CA CYS A 198 9.84 -7.28 0.46
C CYS A 198 10.76 -6.22 -0.15
N LEU A 199 11.26 -5.29 0.67
CA LEU A 199 12.20 -4.25 0.23
C LEU A 199 13.48 -4.87 -0.33
N GLN A 200 14.03 -5.86 0.38
CA GLN A 200 15.21 -6.61 -0.04
C GLN A 200 15.01 -7.28 -1.41
N ARG A 201 13.90 -8.00 -1.60
CA ARG A 201 13.55 -8.63 -2.89
C ARG A 201 13.41 -7.60 -4.00
N HIS A 202 12.81 -6.46 -3.70
CA HIS A 202 12.65 -5.39 -4.68
C HIS A 202 13.99 -4.82 -5.12
N LEU A 203 14.83 -4.38 -4.18
CA LEU A 203 16.17 -3.86 -4.47
C LEU A 203 17.01 -4.90 -5.23
N TYR A 204 17.06 -6.13 -4.73
CA TYR A 204 17.81 -7.22 -5.37
C TYR A 204 17.41 -7.42 -6.84
N ALA A 205 16.12 -7.32 -7.15
CA ALA A 205 15.61 -7.56 -8.50
C ALA A 205 15.65 -6.34 -9.43
N THR A 206 15.70 -5.11 -8.89
CA THR A 206 15.53 -3.87 -9.67
C THR A 206 16.75 -2.97 -9.70
N GLY A 207 17.70 -3.16 -8.78
CA GLY A 207 18.92 -2.38 -8.68
C GLY A 207 19.50 -2.48 -7.27
N PRO A 208 20.42 -3.42 -7.00
CA PRO A 208 21.06 -3.61 -5.69
C PRO A 208 21.74 -2.36 -5.13
N ASP A 209 22.28 -1.51 -6.01
CA ASP A 209 23.03 -0.30 -5.67
C ASP A 209 22.16 0.97 -5.71
N LYS A 210 20.87 0.85 -6.04
CA LYS A 210 19.95 1.98 -6.16
C LYS A 210 19.36 2.37 -4.80
N ILE A 211 19.01 3.64 -4.68
CA ILE A 211 18.30 4.16 -3.51
C ILE A 211 16.82 3.82 -3.66
N LEU A 212 16.24 3.21 -2.63
CA LEU A 212 14.80 2.94 -2.59
C LEU A 212 14.03 4.24 -2.41
N LEU A 213 13.14 4.56 -3.34
CA LEU A 213 12.20 5.66 -3.26
C LEU A 213 10.79 5.13 -3.03
N GLN A 214 10.20 5.49 -1.89
CA GLN A 214 8.82 5.15 -1.52
C GLN A 214 7.94 6.39 -1.53
N LYS A 215 6.69 6.23 -1.94
CA LYS A 215 5.62 7.20 -1.69
C LYS A 215 4.54 6.53 -0.89
N VAL A 216 4.29 7.02 0.33
CA VAL A 216 3.36 6.39 1.27
C VAL A 216 2.44 7.45 1.87
N ALA A 217 1.17 7.42 1.46
CA ALA A 217 0.21 8.45 1.86
C ALA A 217 -0.45 8.18 3.23
N LEU A 218 -0.55 6.90 3.64
CA LEU A 218 -1.15 6.48 4.90
C LEU A 218 -0.12 5.81 5.81
N ILE A 219 1.08 6.39 5.87
CA ILE A 219 2.18 5.87 6.69
C ILE A 219 2.01 6.15 8.18
N ALA A 220 1.18 7.13 8.54
CA ALA A 220 1.12 7.68 9.89
C ALA A 220 1.05 6.60 10.97
N GLY A 221 0.08 5.68 10.93
CA GLY A 221 -0.04 4.65 11.96
C GLY A 221 1.01 3.54 11.93
N ARG A 222 2.05 3.62 11.10
CA ARG A 222 3.14 2.62 11.02
C ARG A 222 4.53 3.25 10.92
N ILE A 223 4.64 4.57 11.08
CA ILE A 223 5.88 5.31 10.80
C ILE A 223 6.96 4.97 11.83
N GLU A 224 6.59 4.76 13.10
CA GLU A 224 7.56 4.40 14.14
C GLU A 224 8.13 3.00 13.89
N ALA A 225 7.27 2.05 13.51
CA ALA A 225 7.68 0.70 13.17
C ALA A 225 8.68 0.68 11.99
N ILE A 226 8.41 1.50 10.97
CA ILE A 226 9.28 1.62 9.79
C ILE A 226 10.59 2.32 10.16
N HIS A 227 10.56 3.42 10.91
CA HIS A 227 11.76 4.13 11.35
C HIS A 227 12.63 3.25 12.26
N THR A 228 12.03 2.45 13.15
CA THR A 228 12.75 1.47 13.97
C THR A 228 13.44 0.40 13.10
N LEU A 229 12.80 -0.02 12.02
CA LEU A 229 13.37 -0.99 11.06
C LEU A 229 14.48 -0.38 10.19
N LEU A 230 14.33 0.89 9.82
CA LEU A 230 15.18 1.62 8.87
C LEU A 230 15.62 2.94 9.52
N PRO A 231 16.57 2.90 10.48
CA PRO A 231 16.96 4.09 11.26
C PRO A 231 17.68 5.15 10.41
N ASP A 232 18.20 4.79 9.25
CA ASP A 232 18.83 5.68 8.28
C ASP A 232 17.85 6.20 7.20
N MET A 233 16.56 5.90 7.33
CA MET A 233 15.51 6.38 6.42
C MET A 233 15.46 7.91 6.40
N ARG A 234 15.37 8.47 5.19
CA ARG A 234 15.16 9.90 4.96
C ARG A 234 13.70 10.15 4.59
N ILE A 235 13.10 11.15 5.21
CA ILE A 235 11.68 11.44 5.08
C ILE A 235 11.51 12.80 4.40
N VAL A 236 10.70 12.83 3.34
CA VAL A 236 10.20 14.07 2.73
C VAL A 236 8.71 14.17 3.03
N HIS A 237 8.32 15.00 3.98
CA HIS A 237 6.92 15.20 4.37
C HIS A 237 6.31 16.39 3.64
N LEU A 238 5.36 16.09 2.75
CA LEU A 238 4.52 17.09 2.07
C LEU A 238 3.26 17.37 2.88
N ILE A 239 3.21 18.56 3.45
CA ILE A 239 2.17 19.03 4.36
C ILE A 239 1.16 19.86 3.58
N ARG A 240 -0.12 19.49 3.70
CA ARG A 240 -1.27 20.29 3.25
C ARG A 240 -2.19 20.55 4.44
N HIS A 241 -2.88 21.69 4.42
CA HIS A 241 -3.81 22.07 5.49
C HIS A 241 -4.89 20.98 5.69
N PRO A 242 -5.19 20.56 6.94
CA PRO A 242 -6.13 19.48 7.21
C PRO A 242 -7.55 19.77 6.71
N GLU A 243 -7.98 21.03 6.72
CA GLU A 243 -9.30 21.45 6.21
C GLU A 243 -9.49 21.13 4.73
N GLU A 244 -8.40 21.06 3.95
CA GLU A 244 -8.46 20.71 2.54
C GLU A 244 -8.22 19.22 2.29
N SER A 245 -7.30 18.60 3.04
CA SER A 245 -6.89 17.22 2.80
C SER A 245 -7.92 16.21 3.30
N ILE A 246 -8.55 16.46 4.46
CA ILE A 246 -9.49 15.53 5.10
C ILE A 246 -10.76 15.35 4.24
N PRO A 247 -11.49 16.41 3.82
CA PRO A 247 -12.68 16.23 3.00
C PRO A 247 -12.36 15.56 1.66
N SER A 248 -11.19 15.86 1.09
CA SER A 248 -10.79 15.24 -0.18
C SER A 248 -10.46 13.75 -0.07
N LEU A 249 -9.96 13.28 1.08
CA LEU A 249 -9.76 11.85 1.31
C LEU A 249 -11.08 11.14 1.59
N ILE A 250 -11.96 11.77 2.38
CA ILE A 250 -13.30 11.24 2.66
C ILE A 250 -14.08 11.07 1.36
N SER A 251 -14.08 12.06 0.47
CA SER A 251 -14.82 11.97 -0.81
C SER A 251 -14.34 10.81 -1.69
N MET A 252 -13.04 10.46 -1.65
CA MET A 252 -12.50 9.30 -2.34
C MET A 252 -13.11 7.98 -1.81
N PHE A 253 -13.18 7.82 -0.49
CA PHE A 253 -13.77 6.63 0.14
C PHE A 253 -15.28 6.59 0.00
N GLU A 254 -15.95 7.74 0.11
CA GLU A 254 -17.40 7.87 0.02
C GLU A 254 -17.93 7.39 -1.34
N VAL A 255 -17.24 7.69 -2.45
CA VAL A 255 -17.58 7.17 -3.79
C VAL A 255 -17.59 5.64 -3.79
N THR A 256 -16.59 5.01 -3.17
CA THR A 256 -16.52 3.56 -3.05
C THR A 256 -17.63 3.01 -2.13
N TRP A 257 -17.86 3.64 -0.98
CA TRP A 257 -18.88 3.20 -0.02
C TRP A 257 -20.30 3.33 -0.57
N LYS A 258 -20.63 4.40 -1.30
CA LYS A 258 -21.93 4.54 -1.99
C LYS A 258 -22.20 3.41 -2.97
N SER A 259 -21.16 2.83 -3.57
CA SER A 259 -21.29 1.68 -4.47
C SER A 259 -21.33 0.34 -3.74
N LEU A 260 -20.45 0.13 -2.76
CA LEU A 260 -20.26 -1.17 -2.11
C LEU A 260 -21.22 -1.41 -0.94
N ALA A 261 -21.51 -0.37 -0.16
CA ALA A 261 -22.35 -0.41 1.03
C ALA A 261 -23.18 0.89 1.18
N PRO A 262 -24.20 1.12 0.32
CA PRO A 262 -24.98 2.35 0.30
C PRO A 262 -25.56 2.73 1.68
N HIS A 263 -26.14 1.75 2.37
CA HIS A 263 -26.70 1.91 3.73
C HIS A 263 -25.71 2.44 4.77
N LEU A 264 -24.40 2.20 4.62
CA LEU A 264 -23.37 2.68 5.55
C LEU A 264 -22.84 4.06 5.14
N ALA A 265 -22.94 4.41 3.86
CA ALA A 265 -22.60 5.74 3.37
C ALA A 265 -23.63 6.79 3.81
N GLU A 266 -24.91 6.44 3.87
CA GLU A 266 -26.01 7.34 4.23
C GLU A 266 -25.98 7.82 5.70
N ASP A 267 -25.50 7.00 6.65
CA ASP A 267 -25.38 7.36 8.08
C ASP A 267 -24.26 8.41 8.33
N GLY A 268 -23.36 8.61 7.35
CA GLY A 268 -22.19 9.50 7.48
C GLY A 268 -21.19 9.07 8.56
N ARG A 269 -21.45 7.94 9.24
CA ARG A 269 -20.61 7.40 10.32
C ARG A 269 -19.21 7.06 9.82
N ALA A 270 -19.12 6.32 8.71
CA ALA A 270 -17.84 5.95 8.12
C ALA A 270 -17.01 7.19 7.73
N CYS A 271 -17.67 8.26 7.27
CA CYS A 271 -17.03 9.53 6.97
C CYS A 271 -16.49 10.22 8.24
N ARG A 272 -17.25 10.22 9.34
CA ARG A 272 -16.79 10.74 10.64
C ARG A 272 -15.63 9.94 11.20
N GLU A 273 -15.72 8.61 11.18
CA GLU A 273 -14.64 7.71 11.61
C GLU A 273 -13.35 7.92 10.79
N MET A 274 -13.49 8.14 9.47
CA MET A 274 -12.37 8.48 8.61
C MET A 274 -11.78 9.85 8.94
N ALA A 275 -12.60 10.87 9.19
CA ALA A 275 -12.13 12.19 9.60
C ALA A 275 -11.31 12.10 10.89
N ASP A 276 -11.85 11.41 11.91
CA ASP A 276 -11.19 11.20 13.19
C ASP A 276 -9.86 10.45 13.03
N LEU A 277 -9.83 9.42 12.18
CA LEU A 277 -8.60 8.69 11.87
C LEU A 277 -7.53 9.60 11.27
N ILE A 278 -7.89 10.43 10.29
CA ILE A 278 -6.93 11.33 9.63
C ILE A 278 -6.45 12.40 10.62
N CYS A 279 -7.32 12.93 11.48
CA CYS A 279 -6.91 13.82 12.57
C CYS A 279 -5.87 13.17 13.48
N LYS A 280 -6.12 11.92 13.90
CA LYS A 280 -5.14 11.15 14.69
C LYS A 280 -3.84 10.93 13.92
N TYR A 281 -3.88 10.72 12.61
CA TYR A 281 -2.69 10.61 11.76
C TYR A 281 -1.87 11.90 11.71
N TYR A 282 -2.51 13.06 11.63
CA TYR A 282 -1.81 14.36 11.71
C TYR A 282 -1.07 14.52 13.04
N LEU A 283 -1.76 14.21 14.16
CA LEU A 283 -1.18 14.32 15.50
C LEU A 283 -0.03 13.33 15.71
N HIS A 284 -0.25 12.06 15.36
CA HIS A 284 0.78 11.02 15.50
C HIS A 284 2.02 11.31 14.64
N LEU A 285 1.83 11.75 13.39
CA LEU A 285 2.96 12.18 12.56
C LEU A 285 3.72 13.35 13.19
N HIS A 286 3.01 14.33 13.75
CA HIS A 286 3.64 15.47 14.41
C HIS A 286 4.51 15.04 15.61
N GLU A 287 4.01 14.12 16.42
CA GLU A 287 4.72 13.56 17.58
C GLU A 287 5.97 12.78 17.15
N VAL A 288 5.83 11.87 16.18
CA VAL A 288 6.96 11.05 15.70
C VAL A 288 8.02 11.93 15.05
N GLU A 289 7.64 12.90 14.23
CA GLU A 289 8.58 13.81 13.58
C GLU A 289 9.43 14.63 14.56
N ALA A 290 8.91 14.91 15.76
CA ALA A 290 9.69 15.59 16.80
C ALA A 290 10.87 14.74 17.31
N THR A 291 10.81 13.41 17.13
CA THR A 291 11.86 12.47 17.53
C THR A 291 12.91 12.22 16.46
N ILE A 292 12.64 12.61 15.21
CA ILE A 292 13.51 12.34 14.06
C ILE A 292 14.52 13.48 13.90
N PRO A 293 15.84 13.20 13.80
CA PRO A 293 16.83 14.24 13.59
C PRO A 293 16.57 15.02 12.29
N ARG A 294 16.82 16.33 12.33
CA ARG A 294 16.51 17.25 11.21
C ARG A 294 17.21 16.87 9.90
N GLU A 295 18.38 16.23 9.97
CA GLU A 295 19.12 15.76 8.79
C GLU A 295 18.41 14.63 8.02
N TYR A 296 17.50 13.89 8.68
CA TYR A 296 16.69 12.84 8.06
C TYR A 296 15.28 13.29 7.69
N LEU A 297 14.89 14.55 7.98
CA LEU A 297 13.52 15.03 7.79
C LEU A 297 13.46 16.36 7.03
N LEU A 298 12.88 16.33 5.83
CA LEU A 298 12.56 17.50 5.03
C LEU A 298 11.05 17.74 5.01
N LYS A 299 10.60 18.91 5.50
CA LYS A 299 9.19 19.31 5.46
C LYS A 299 8.96 20.32 4.33
N LEU A 300 7.97 20.05 3.49
CA LEU A 300 7.56 20.89 2.37
C LEU A 300 6.08 21.23 2.50
N ARG A 301 5.72 22.51 2.36
CA ARG A 301 4.33 22.95 2.37
C ARG A 301 3.77 22.95 0.95
N TYR A 302 2.59 22.38 0.78
CA TYR A 302 1.81 22.51 -0.43
C TYR A 302 1.18 23.92 -0.46
N THR A 303 1.62 24.75 -1.39
CA THR A 303 1.14 26.13 -1.63
C THR A 303 0.25 26.18 -2.85
#